data_AF-A0A830FPP9-F1
#
_entry.id   AF-A0A830FPP9-F1
#
_cell.length_a   1.000
_cell.length_b   1.000
_cell.length_c   1.000
_cell.angle_alpha   90.00
_cell.angle_beta   90.00
_cell.angle_gamma   90.00
#
_symmetry.space_group_name_H-M   'P 1'
#
loop_
_entity.id
_entity.type
_entity.pdbx_description
1 polymer ?
#
loop_
_entity_poly.entity_id
_entity_poly.type
_entity_poly.pdbx_seq_one_letter_code
_entity_poly.pdbx_strand_id
1 'polypeptide(L)'
;MANEPPDRVLDEPLLRAVAQRLGRLSHVETVSVFPREKPESVVATLDDQYFPNALQVATLELRAYTDGAFFVTYREAWEDRTWMCRWDRHENPHNRRDHFHRPPDAGTSDAVDANYPADFFVVLDTVLDDVDERLGAVWDT
;
A
#
# COMPACT_ATOMS: atom_id res chain seq x y z
N MET A 1 -16.16 3.21 6.66
CA MET A 1 -15.34 4.38 6.30
C MET A 1 -14.75 4.92 7.59
N ALA A 2 -13.44 4.81 7.79
CA ALA A 2 -12.79 5.45 8.93
C ALA A 2 -12.73 6.96 8.65
N ASN A 3 -13.20 7.77 9.59
CA ASN A 3 -13.13 9.23 9.51
C ASN A 3 -11.65 9.66 9.51
N GLU A 4 -11.11 10.05 8.36
CA GLU A 4 -9.83 10.76 8.31
C GLU A 4 -9.99 12.12 9.00
N PRO A 5 -9.09 12.52 9.92
CA PRO A 5 -9.14 13.84 10.51
C PRO A 5 -8.87 14.91 9.43
N PRO A 6 -9.65 16.00 9.38
CA PRO A 6 -9.76 16.84 8.18
C PRO A 6 -8.58 17.76 7.83
N ASP A 7 -7.40 17.66 8.45
CA ASP A 7 -6.34 18.68 8.30
C ASP A 7 -4.90 18.13 8.19
N ARG A 8 -4.70 16.95 7.58
CA ARG A 8 -3.32 16.46 7.34
C ARG A 8 -2.73 17.09 6.08
N VAL A 9 -1.49 17.57 6.18
CA VAL A 9 -0.73 18.09 5.04
C VAL A 9 0.02 16.94 4.38
N LEU A 10 -0.28 16.69 3.11
CA LEU A 10 0.38 15.67 2.30
C LEU A 10 1.88 15.94 2.20
N ASP A 11 2.69 14.89 2.38
CA ASP A 11 4.14 14.97 2.15
C ASP A 11 4.44 14.70 0.66
N GLU A 12 4.11 15.69 -0.19
CA GLU A 12 4.34 15.58 -1.63
C GLU A 12 5.81 15.31 -2.00
N PRO A 13 6.82 15.96 -1.38
CA PRO A 13 8.22 15.66 -1.67
C PRO A 13 8.58 14.20 -1.38
N LEU A 14 8.16 13.65 -0.24
CA LEU A 14 8.37 12.24 0.10
C LEU A 14 7.71 11.32 -0.93
N LEU A 15 6.42 11.57 -1.25
CA LEU A 15 5.68 10.76 -2.20
C LEU A 15 6.30 10.79 -3.61
N ARG A 16 6.79 11.93 -4.08
CA ARG A 16 7.53 12.02 -5.36
C ARG A 16 8.83 11.23 -5.33
N ALA A 17 9.55 11.22 -4.20
CA ALA A 17 10.76 10.42 -4.04
C ALA A 17 10.45 8.90 -4.00
N VAL A 18 9.37 8.51 -3.33
CA VAL A 18 8.83 7.14 -3.34
C VAL A 18 8.47 6.70 -4.76
N ALA A 19 7.78 7.55 -5.52
CA ALA A 19 7.43 7.27 -6.91
C ALA A 19 8.66 7.03 -7.80
N GLN A 20 9.72 7.83 -7.62
CA GLN A 20 10.98 7.63 -8.32
C GLN A 20 11.67 6.32 -7.94
N ARG A 21 11.56 5.88 -6.68
CA ARG A 21 12.10 4.59 -6.22
C ARG A 21 11.32 3.44 -6.86
N LEU A 22 9.99 3.48 -6.79
CA LEU A 22 9.10 2.46 -7.37
C LEU A 22 9.32 2.33 -8.87
N GLY A 23 9.44 3.43 -9.60
CA GLY A 23 9.66 3.42 -11.06
C GLY A 23 11.03 2.88 -11.50
N ARG A 24 11.93 2.51 -10.57
CA ARG A 24 13.20 1.84 -10.86
C ARG A 24 13.15 0.34 -10.59
N LEU A 25 12.07 -0.17 -10.00
CA LEU A 25 11.90 -1.58 -9.69
C LEU A 25 11.44 -2.33 -10.95
N SER A 26 12.07 -3.48 -11.23
CA SER A 26 11.79 -4.26 -12.44
C SER A 26 10.41 -4.92 -12.46
N HIS A 27 9.77 -5.07 -11.31
CA HIS A 27 8.42 -5.64 -11.17
C HIS A 27 7.31 -4.57 -11.16
N VAL A 28 7.65 -3.30 -11.39
CA VAL A 28 6.69 -2.19 -11.47
C VAL A 28 6.53 -1.77 -12.93
N GLU A 29 5.32 -1.92 -13.46
CA GLU A 29 4.97 -1.57 -14.85
C GLU A 29 4.69 -0.08 -14.99
N THR A 30 3.90 0.50 -14.08
CA THR A 30 3.60 1.94 -14.10
C THR A 30 3.61 2.55 -12.71
N VAL A 31 3.95 3.84 -12.65
CA VAL A 31 3.81 4.68 -11.45
C VAL A 31 3.09 5.97 -11.82
N SER A 32 1.94 6.22 -11.19
CA SER A 32 1.17 7.45 -11.31
C SER A 32 1.31 8.28 -10.04
N VAL A 33 1.74 9.53 -10.19
CA VAL A 33 1.88 10.48 -9.07
C VAL A 33 0.69 11.42 -9.09
N PHE A 34 -0.12 11.38 -8.03
CA PHE A 34 -1.34 12.19 -7.86
C PHE A 34 -2.29 12.10 -9.05
N PRO A 35 -2.69 10.88 -9.49
CA PRO A 35 -3.67 10.73 -10.56
C PRO A 35 -4.99 11.40 -10.15
N ARG A 36 -5.76 11.88 -11.14
CA ARG A 36 -6.98 12.67 -10.92
C ARG A 36 -7.99 11.97 -9.99
N GLU A 37 -8.05 10.65 -10.03
CA GLU A 37 -8.97 9.80 -9.29
C GLU A 37 -8.48 9.51 -7.86
N LYS A 38 -7.17 9.68 -7.60
CA LYS A 38 -6.51 9.52 -6.29
C LYS A 38 -5.48 10.66 -6.10
N PRO A 39 -5.93 11.91 -5.96
CA PRO A 39 -5.07 13.10 -6.03
C PRO A 39 -4.05 13.20 -4.88
N GLU A 40 -4.25 12.44 -3.80
CA GLU A 40 -3.34 12.42 -2.64
C GLU A 40 -2.40 11.20 -2.64
N SER A 41 -2.37 10.42 -3.72
CA SER A 41 -1.69 9.12 -3.73
C SER A 41 -0.60 9.02 -4.79
N VAL A 42 0.40 8.18 -4.49
CA VAL A 42 1.21 7.51 -5.51
C VAL A 42 0.60 6.13 -5.73
N VAL A 43 0.37 5.77 -6.98
CA VAL A 43 -0.20 4.46 -7.36
C VAL A 43 0.77 3.78 -8.31
N ALA A 44 1.28 2.63 -7.91
CA ALA A 44 2.07 1.75 -8.75
C ALA A 44 1.23 0.54 -9.18
N THR A 45 1.34 0.15 -10.45
CA THR A 45 0.81 -1.13 -10.95
C THR A 45 1.99 -2.07 -11.15
N LEU A 46 1.90 -3.29 -10.64
CA LEU A 46 2.93 -4.30 -10.80
C LEU A 46 2.81 -4.97 -12.17
N ASP A 47 3.94 -5.44 -12.69
CA ASP A 47 4.05 -6.10 -14.00
C ASP A 47 3.36 -7.48 -13.98
N ASP A 48 2.46 -7.71 -14.93
CA ASP A 48 1.64 -8.92 -15.01
C ASP A 48 2.42 -10.17 -15.44
N GLN A 49 3.63 -10.00 -15.96
CA GLN A 49 4.55 -11.10 -16.26
C GLN A 49 4.92 -11.90 -15.01
N TYR A 50 4.68 -11.33 -13.83
CA TYR A 50 4.92 -11.94 -12.53
C TYR A 50 3.63 -12.44 -11.83
N PHE A 51 2.47 -12.45 -12.51
CA PHE A 51 1.21 -13.00 -11.97
C PHE A 51 0.78 -14.36 -12.54
N PRO A 52 0.21 -15.28 -11.72
CA PRO A 52 -0.48 -16.45 -12.28
C PRO A 52 -1.66 -15.97 -13.14
N ASN A 53 -2.07 -16.76 -14.14
CA ASN A 53 -3.10 -16.35 -15.14
C ASN A 53 -4.42 -15.82 -14.55
N ALA A 54 -4.77 -16.16 -13.30
CA ALA A 54 -6.00 -15.74 -12.65
C ALA A 54 -5.92 -14.35 -11.96
N LEU A 55 -4.71 -13.84 -11.70
CA LEU A 55 -4.49 -12.50 -11.16
C LEU A 55 -4.31 -11.52 -12.32
N GLN A 56 -5.25 -10.59 -12.45
CA GLN A 56 -5.32 -9.68 -13.60
C GLN A 56 -4.54 -8.38 -13.35
N VAL A 57 -4.63 -7.84 -12.14
CA VAL A 57 -4.00 -6.56 -11.78
C VAL A 57 -3.57 -6.59 -10.32
N ALA A 58 -2.35 -6.14 -10.04
CA ALA A 58 -1.91 -5.83 -8.69
C ALA A 58 -1.45 -4.38 -8.59
N THR A 59 -1.89 -3.67 -7.55
CA THR A 59 -1.61 -2.24 -7.34
C THR A 59 -1.12 -1.97 -5.93
N LEU A 60 -0.17 -1.04 -5.81
CA LEU A 60 0.29 -0.48 -4.56
C LEU A 60 -0.05 1.01 -4.52
N GLU A 61 -0.90 1.41 -3.58
CA GLU A 61 -1.32 2.78 -3.36
C GLU A 61 -0.73 3.31 -2.05
N LEU A 62 -0.05 4.46 -2.11
CA LEU A 62 0.63 5.05 -0.97
C LEU A 62 0.18 6.50 -0.75
N ARG A 63 -0.14 6.82 0.50
CA ARG A 63 -0.37 8.18 1.02
C ARG A 63 0.51 8.39 2.25
N ALA A 64 1.17 9.53 2.33
CA ALA A 64 2.03 9.89 3.46
C ALA A 64 1.90 11.38 3.77
N TYR A 65 1.94 11.73 5.05
CA TYR A 65 1.67 13.07 5.56
C TYR A 65 2.83 13.59 6.41
N THR A 66 2.96 14.90 6.51
CA THR A 66 4.08 15.56 7.20
C THR A 66 4.07 15.35 8.73
N ASP A 67 2.95 14.88 9.30
CA ASP A 67 2.83 14.43 10.70
C ASP A 67 3.35 12.98 10.91
N GLY A 68 3.85 12.35 9.85
CA GLY A 68 4.33 10.97 9.81
C GLY A 68 3.21 9.93 9.72
N ALA A 69 1.95 10.32 9.57
CA ALA A 69 0.88 9.37 9.24
C ALA A 69 1.05 8.85 7.81
N PHE A 70 0.63 7.62 7.57
CA PHE A 70 0.61 7.04 6.24
C PHE A 70 -0.47 5.98 6.10
N PHE A 71 -0.81 5.68 4.86
CA PHE A 71 -1.68 4.58 4.46
C PHE A 71 -1.07 3.94 3.22
N VAL A 72 -0.79 2.65 3.30
CA VAL A 72 -0.31 1.86 2.17
C VAL A 72 -1.30 0.73 1.93
N THR A 73 -1.83 0.64 0.72
CA THR A 73 -2.79 -0.41 0.33
C THR A 73 -2.20 -1.20 -0.81
N TYR A 74 -2.07 -2.51 -0.63
CA TYR A 74 -1.82 -3.44 -1.73
C TYR A 74 -3.14 -4.11 -2.10
N ARG A 75 -3.47 -4.14 -3.40
CA ARG A 75 -4.72 -4.70 -3.92
C ARG A 75 -4.47 -5.54 -5.15
N GLU A 76 -5.05 -6.72 -5.14
CA GLU A 76 -5.12 -7.68 -6.23
C GLU A 76 -6.57 -7.73 -6.77
N ALA A 77 -6.71 -7.68 -8.10
CA ALA A 77 -7.94 -7.98 -8.82
C ALA A 77 -7.78 -9.33 -9.52
N TRP A 78 -8.56 -10.30 -9.08
CA TRP A 78 -8.65 -11.64 -9.66
C TRP A 78 -9.88 -11.72 -10.57
N GLU A 79 -9.96 -12.77 -11.39
CA GLU A 79 -11.13 -13.01 -12.25
C GLU A 79 -12.46 -13.07 -11.47
N ASP A 80 -12.45 -13.64 -10.26
CA ASP A 80 -13.65 -13.91 -9.46
C ASP A 80 -13.71 -13.19 -8.10
N ARG A 81 -12.62 -12.51 -7.70
CA ARG A 81 -12.51 -11.91 -6.36
C ARG A 81 -11.55 -10.71 -6.31
N THR A 82 -11.57 -10.02 -5.18
CA THR A 82 -10.53 -9.06 -4.81
C THR A 82 -9.79 -9.55 -3.58
N TRP A 83 -8.53 -9.18 -3.47
CA TRP A 83 -7.73 -9.41 -2.27
C TRP A 83 -6.97 -8.13 -1.97
N MET A 84 -6.91 -7.70 -0.71
CA MET A 84 -6.15 -6.52 -0.32
C MET A 84 -5.65 -6.62 1.12
N CYS A 85 -4.55 -5.94 1.41
CA CYS A 85 -4.04 -5.70 2.77
C CYS A 85 -3.59 -4.24 2.89
N ARG A 86 -3.45 -3.76 4.13
CA ARG A 86 -3.05 -2.35 4.38
C ARG A 86 -2.07 -2.22 5.53
N TRP A 87 -1.11 -1.33 5.38
CA TRP A 87 -0.19 -0.89 6.44
C TRP A 87 -0.50 0.57 6.74
N ASP A 88 -0.97 0.82 7.94
CA ASP A 88 -1.50 2.13 8.33
C ASP A 88 -0.77 2.65 9.57
N ARG A 89 -0.44 3.93 9.54
CA ARG A 89 -0.01 4.71 10.70
C ARG A 89 -0.95 5.89 10.86
N HIS A 90 -1.84 5.83 11.84
CA HIS A 90 -2.68 6.96 12.22
C HIS A 90 -3.25 6.80 13.63
N GLU A 91 -3.57 7.91 14.27
CA GLU A 91 -4.33 7.86 15.53
C GLU A 91 -5.71 7.25 15.30
N ASN A 92 -6.11 6.33 16.18
CA ASN A 92 -7.45 5.76 16.22
C ASN A 92 -7.78 5.31 17.67
N PRO A 93 -9.06 5.11 18.02
CA PRO A 93 -9.45 4.74 19.39
C PRO A 93 -9.41 3.23 19.68
N HIS A 94 -9.06 2.38 18.71
CA HIS A 94 -9.28 0.94 18.79
C HIS A 94 -7.99 0.09 18.75
N ASN A 95 -6.89 0.65 18.26
CA ASN A 95 -5.61 -0.02 18.03
C ASN A 95 -4.45 0.93 18.33
N ARG A 96 -3.21 0.39 18.30
CA ARG A 96 -2.01 1.24 18.27
C ARG A 96 -2.01 2.11 17.02
N ARG A 97 -1.26 3.22 17.09
CA ARG A 97 -1.05 4.15 15.98
C ARG A 97 -0.65 3.42 14.70
N ASP A 98 0.19 2.41 14.83
CA ASP A 98 0.61 1.52 13.75
C ASP A 98 -0.24 0.25 13.78
N HIS A 99 -0.83 -0.10 12.64
CA HIS A 99 -1.62 -1.32 12.50
C HIS A 99 -1.55 -1.88 11.07
N PHE A 100 -1.76 -3.19 10.97
CA PHE A 100 -1.86 -3.92 9.72
C PHE A 100 -3.30 -4.42 9.57
N HIS A 101 -3.95 -4.11 8.44
CA HIS A 101 -5.24 -4.68 8.09
C HIS A 101 -5.01 -5.96 7.28
N ARG A 102 -5.44 -7.09 7.85
CA ARG A 102 -5.26 -8.39 7.23
C ARG A 102 -6.13 -8.56 5.97
N PRO A 103 -5.66 -9.35 5.00
CA PRO A 103 -6.46 -9.75 3.86
C PRO A 103 -7.60 -10.70 4.24
N PRO A 104 -8.58 -10.92 3.35
CA PRO A 104 -8.65 -10.43 1.96
C PRO A 104 -9.32 -9.06 1.80
N ASP A 105 -10.02 -8.57 2.81
CA ASP A 105 -10.86 -7.37 2.69
C ASP A 105 -10.23 -6.11 3.28
N ALA A 106 -9.21 -6.27 4.14
CA ALA A 106 -8.56 -5.20 4.89
C ALA A 106 -9.55 -4.26 5.61
N GLY A 107 -10.61 -4.85 6.16
CA GLY A 107 -11.67 -4.15 6.87
C GLY A 107 -11.21 -3.66 8.24
N THR A 108 -12.02 -2.77 8.85
CA THR A 108 -11.70 -2.20 10.17
C THR A 108 -11.54 -3.25 11.26
N SER A 109 -12.32 -4.33 11.22
CA SER A 109 -12.22 -5.46 12.16
C SER A 109 -10.98 -6.33 11.95
N ASP A 110 -10.30 -6.17 10.81
CA ASP A 110 -9.14 -6.98 10.43
C ASP A 110 -7.82 -6.33 10.85
N ALA A 111 -7.89 -5.18 11.54
CA ALA A 111 -6.76 -4.43 12.05
C ALA A 111 -6.10 -5.14 13.24
N VAL A 112 -4.80 -5.40 13.12
CA VAL A 112 -3.96 -5.85 14.22
C VAL A 112 -2.84 -4.87 14.48
N ASP A 113 -2.48 -4.71 15.75
CA ASP A 113 -1.40 -3.83 16.15
C ASP A 113 -0.08 -4.22 15.47
N ALA A 114 0.64 -3.20 14.99
CA ALA A 114 1.94 -3.33 14.36
C ALA A 114 2.92 -2.31 14.97
N ASN A 115 4.16 -2.32 14.49
CA ASN A 115 5.14 -1.31 14.83
C ASN A 115 6.08 -1.09 13.65
N TYR A 116 5.94 0.06 13.00
CA TYR A 116 6.70 0.40 11.80
C TYR A 116 7.88 1.32 12.14
N PRO A 117 8.96 1.31 11.34
CA PRO A 117 10.02 2.31 11.42
C PRO A 117 9.49 3.74 11.28
N ALA A 118 10.25 4.73 11.80
CA ALA A 118 9.92 6.14 11.61
C ALA A 118 10.19 6.60 10.17
N ASP A 119 11.26 6.09 9.55
CA ASP A 119 11.61 6.38 8.16
C ASP A 119 10.69 5.62 7.21
N PHE A 120 9.95 6.37 6.39
CA PHE A 120 9.00 5.81 5.43
C PHE A 120 9.66 4.96 4.33
N PHE A 121 10.93 5.19 3.99
CA PHE A 121 11.61 4.31 3.03
C PHE A 121 11.90 2.93 3.61
N VAL A 122 12.11 2.82 4.92
CA VAL A 122 12.25 1.51 5.59
C VAL A 122 10.88 0.83 5.73
N VAL A 123 9.81 1.61 5.93
CA VAL A 123 8.43 1.08 5.84
C VAL A 123 8.15 0.54 4.45
N LEU A 124 8.53 1.28 3.41
CA LEU A 124 8.36 0.85 2.02
C LEU A 124 9.11 -0.45 1.73
N ASP A 125 10.29 -0.67 2.31
CA ASP A 125 11.03 -1.93 2.16
C ASP A 125 10.24 -3.10 2.76
N THR A 126 9.70 -2.94 3.97
CA THR A 126 8.82 -3.94 4.59
C THR A 126 7.59 -4.25 3.74
N VAL A 127 6.95 -3.21 3.18
CA VAL A 127 5.79 -3.40 2.30
C VAL A 127 6.18 -4.19 1.04
N LEU A 128 7.32 -3.86 0.42
CA LEU A 128 7.76 -4.53 -0.80
C LEU A 128 8.15 -5.99 -0.53
N ASP A 129 8.80 -6.27 0.61
CA ASP A 129 9.12 -7.63 1.04
C ASP A 129 7.84 -8.46 1.28
N ASP A 130 6.84 -7.90 1.98
CA ASP A 130 5.55 -8.56 2.22
C ASP A 130 4.79 -8.84 0.89
N VAL A 131 4.86 -7.91 -0.07
CA VAL A 131 4.25 -8.06 -1.40
C VAL A 131 4.98 -9.13 -2.22
N ASP A 132 6.31 -9.18 -2.19
CA ASP A 132 7.11 -10.19 -2.87
C ASP A 132 6.82 -11.60 -2.32
N GLU A 133 6.77 -11.74 -0.99
CA GLU A 133 6.39 -13.00 -0.33
C GLU A 133 4.98 -13.44 -0.74
N ARG A 134 4.02 -12.50 -0.77
CA ARG A 134 2.66 -12.77 -1.22
C ARG A 134 2.63 -13.25 -2.67
N LEU A 135 3.27 -12.53 -3.59
CA LEU A 135 3.31 -12.89 -5.01
C LEU A 135 3.97 -14.26 -5.24
N GLY A 136 5.07 -14.54 -4.56
CA GLY A 136 5.71 -15.86 -4.58
C GLY A 136 4.74 -16.97 -4.15
N ALA A 137 4.01 -16.75 -3.05
CA ALA A 137 3.05 -17.73 -2.53
C ALA A 137 1.85 -17.98 -3.47
N VAL A 138 1.45 -17.02 -4.31
CA VAL A 138 0.38 -17.23 -5.31
C VAL A 138 0.88 -17.76 -6.64
N TRP A 139 2.17 -17.63 -6.94
CA TRP A 139 2.76 -18.25 -8.12
C TRP A 139 2.91 -19.78 -7.94
N ASP A 140 3.07 -20.24 -6.71
CA ASP A 140 3.19 -21.66 -6.35
C ASP A 140 1.84 -22.43 -6.23
N THR A 141 0.70 -21.76 -6.52
CA THR A 141 -0.65 -22.36 -6.45
C THR A 141 -1.25 -22.68 -7.80
#